data_AF-A0A9D6EBM4-F1
#
_entry.id   AF-A0A9D6EBM4-F1
#
_cell.length_a   1.000
_cell.length_b   1.000
_cell.length_c   1.000
_cell.angle_alpha   90.00
_cell.angle_beta   90.00
_cell.angle_gamma   90.00
#
_symmetry.space_group_name_H-M   'P 1'
#
loop_
_entity.id
_entity.type
_entity.pdbx_description
1 polymer ?
#
loop_
_entity_poly.entity_id
_entity_poly.type
_entity_poly.pdbx_seq_one_letter_code
_entity_poly.pdbx_strand_id
1 'polypeptide(L)'
;MKSLVLPYGVRFMEDGRIEVFPGAEVIVKGQNGKDIYAVFHIDSGASTSIIPIDDGPNLGIDPIKGDRVLVRGVGDSTYFG
;
A
#
# COMPACT_ATOMS: atom_id res chain seq x y z
N MET A 1 -9.73 11.37 -20.69
CA MET A 1 -8.84 10.19 -20.53
C MET A 1 -9.68 9.09 -19.90
N LYS A 2 -9.87 7.93 -20.55
CA LYS A 2 -10.56 6.79 -19.93
C LYS A 2 -9.53 6.04 -19.09
N SER A 3 -9.65 6.07 -17.75
CA SER A 3 -8.83 5.26 -16.86
C SER A 3 -9.22 3.79 -17.06
N LEU A 4 -8.26 2.95 -17.47
CA LEU A 4 -8.44 1.51 -17.44
C LEU A 4 -8.37 1.07 -15.96
N VAL A 5 -9.54 0.88 -15.34
CA VAL A 5 -9.64 0.22 -14.04
C VAL A 5 -9.54 -1.27 -14.33
N LEU A 6 -8.40 -1.88 -14.05
CA LEU A 6 -8.32 -3.33 -13.87
C LEU A 6 -8.80 -3.58 -12.45
N PRO A 7 -10.00 -4.16 -12.23
CA PRO A 7 -10.56 -4.21 -10.88
C PRO A 7 -9.88 -5.23 -9.97
N TYR A 8 -8.90 -6.00 -10.48
CA TYR A 8 -8.25 -7.04 -9.70
C TYR A 8 -6.77 -7.23 -10.05
N GLY A 9 -5.94 -7.32 -9.03
CA GLY A 9 -4.59 -7.86 -9.09
C GLY A 9 -4.60 -9.39 -8.95
N VAL A 10 -3.56 -10.04 -9.48
CA VAL A 10 -3.38 -11.48 -9.40
C VAL A 10 -2.09 -11.78 -8.63
N ARG A 11 -2.17 -12.65 -7.62
CA ARG A 11 -1.02 -13.10 -6.84
C ARG A 11 -0.88 -14.62 -6.91
N PHE A 12 0.34 -15.09 -7.14
CA PHE A 12 0.70 -16.49 -7.04
C PHE A 12 1.13 -16.79 -5.61
N MET A 13 0.47 -17.77 -4.99
CA MET A 13 0.73 -18.19 -3.62
C MET A 13 1.76 -19.32 -3.60
N GLU A 14 2.52 -19.44 -2.51
CA GLU A 14 3.56 -20.46 -2.35
C GLU A 14 3.01 -21.90 -2.41
N ASP A 15 1.72 -22.09 -2.12
CA ASP A 15 1.01 -23.38 -2.20
C ASP A 15 0.46 -23.69 -3.61
N GLY A 16 0.83 -22.88 -4.62
CA GLY A 16 0.41 -23.07 -6.01
C GLY A 16 -0.98 -22.54 -6.33
N ARG A 17 -1.68 -21.92 -5.36
CA ARG A 17 -2.95 -21.25 -5.62
C ARG A 17 -2.76 -19.90 -6.30
N ILE A 18 -3.76 -19.51 -7.08
CA ILE A 18 -3.89 -18.17 -7.64
C ILE A 18 -4.94 -17.43 -6.84
N GLU A 19 -4.56 -16.25 -6.32
CA GLU A 19 -5.48 -15.35 -5.62
C GLU A 19 -5.73 -14.10 -6.46
N VAL A 20 -6.97 -13.64 -6.42
CA VAL A 20 -7.43 -12.43 -7.09
C VAL A 20 -7.86 -11.46 -6.00
N PHE A 21 -7.32 -10.24 -6.00
CA PHE A 21 -7.61 -9.23 -4.98
C PHE A 21 -7.98 -7.89 -5.65
N PRO A 22 -8.87 -7.07 -5.05
CA PRO A 22 -9.20 -5.77 -5.61
C PRO A 22 -7.95 -4.87 -5.58
N GLY A 23 -7.48 -4.46 -6.75
CA GLY A 23 -6.24 -3.71 -6.89
C GLY A 23 -6.36 -2.57 -7.90
N ALA A 24 -5.57 -1.52 -7.71
CA ALA A 24 -5.47 -0.42 -8.66
C ALA A 24 -4.02 0.05 -8.81
N GLU A 25 -3.62 0.35 -10.05
CA GLU A 25 -2.38 1.07 -10.31
C GLU A 25 -2.58 2.54 -9.93
N VAL A 26 -1.72 3.03 -9.03
CA VAL A 26 -1.77 4.40 -8.55
C VAL A 26 -0.38 5.03 -8.66
N ILE A 27 -0.38 6.30 -9.08
CA ILE A 27 0.80 7.15 -9.02
C ILE A 27 0.68 8.02 -7.77
N VAL A 28 1.49 7.76 -6.75
CA VAL A 28 1.58 8.62 -5.57
C VAL A 28 2.65 9.67 -5.84
N LYS A 29 2.23 10.94 -5.84
CA LYS A 29 3.14 12.05 -6.08
C LYS A 29 4.05 12.26 -4.87
N GLY A 30 5.35 12.10 -5.10
CA GLY A 30 6.37 12.31 -4.08
C GLY A 30 7.00 13.69 -4.17
N GLN A 31 8.11 13.85 -3.47
CA GLN A 31 8.90 15.08 -3.51
C GLN A 31 10.09 14.93 -4.46
N ASN A 32 10.62 16.05 -4.95
CA ASN A 32 11.83 16.07 -5.79
C ASN A 32 11.74 15.20 -7.06
N GLY A 33 10.54 15.05 -7.63
CA GLY A 33 10.32 14.24 -8.84
C GLY A 33 10.35 12.73 -8.63
N LYS A 34 10.36 12.25 -7.38
CA LYS A 34 10.32 10.83 -7.03
C LYS A 34 8.89 10.37 -6.78
N ASP A 35 8.15 10.15 -7.86
CA ASP A 35 6.82 9.55 -7.79
C ASP A 35 6.91 8.04 -7.51
N ILE A 36 5.96 7.50 -6.76
CA ILE A 36 5.80 6.06 -6.57
C ILE A 36 4.75 5.57 -7.58
N TYR A 37 5.13 4.56 -8.35
CA TYR A 37 4.25 3.85 -9.26
C TYR A 37 4.05 2.44 -8.70
N ALA A 38 2.88 2.17 -8.13
CA ALA A 38 2.61 0.90 -7.45
C ALA A 38 1.18 0.43 -7.67
N VAL A 39 0.98 -0.87 -7.45
CA VAL A 39 -0.35 -1.48 -7.34
C VAL A 39 -0.76 -1.45 -5.88
N PHE A 40 -1.87 -0.79 -5.57
CA PHE A 40 -2.46 -0.75 -4.23
C PHE A 40 -3.61 -1.73 -4.13
N HIS A 41 -3.71 -2.41 -2.98
CA HIS A 41 -4.91 -3.15 -2.60
C HIS A 41 -6.01 -2.16 -2.19
N ILE A 42 -7.18 -2.25 -2.80
CA ILE A 42 -8.36 -1.49 -2.39
C ILE A 42 -9.09 -2.25 -1.27
N ASP A 43 -8.81 -1.86 -0.03
CA ASP A 43 -9.38 -2.50 1.16
C ASP A 43 -10.34 -1.54 1.87
N SER A 44 -11.65 -1.83 1.80
CA SER A 44 -12.69 -1.04 2.49
C SER A 44 -12.75 -1.32 4.00
N GLY A 45 -12.08 -2.38 4.48
CA GLY A 45 -11.92 -2.67 5.90
C GLY A 45 -10.76 -1.90 6.55
N ALA A 46 -9.86 -1.31 5.76
CA ALA A 46 -8.77 -0.48 6.27
C ALA A 46 -9.25 0.97 6.47
N SER A 47 -9.07 1.51 7.68
CA SER A 47 -9.43 2.90 7.99
C SER A 47 -8.39 3.92 7.53
N THR A 48 -7.18 3.47 7.18
CA THR A 48 -6.08 4.31 6.71
C THR A 48 -5.33 3.60 5.60
N SER A 49 -4.74 4.37 4.68
CA SER A 49 -3.80 3.85 3.71
C SER A 49 -2.46 3.54 4.39
N ILE A 50 -1.79 2.50 3.92
CA ILE A 50 -0.47 2.07 4.38
C ILE A 50 0.43 1.98 3.17
N ILE A 51 1.68 2.40 3.33
CA ILE A 51 2.76 2.25 2.35
C ILE A 51 3.94 1.51 2.99
N PRO A 52 4.76 0.80 2.21
CA PRO A 52 6.01 0.24 2.71
C PRO A 52 6.92 1.34 3.29
N ILE A 53 7.64 1.01 4.37
CA ILE A 53 8.53 1.98 5.04
C ILE A 53 9.64 2.48 4.11
N ASP A 54 10.15 1.61 3.24
CA ASP A 54 11.24 1.90 2.30
C ASP A 54 10.81 2.89 1.20
N ASP A 55 9.51 3.08 1.01
CA ASP A 55 8.94 4.03 0.06
C ASP A 55 8.77 5.44 0.66
N GLY A 56 8.74 5.57 1.99
CA GLY A 56 8.60 6.85 2.70
C GLY A 56 9.58 7.92 2.22
N PRO A 57 10.90 7.64 2.13
CA PRO A 57 11.88 8.61 1.64
C PRO A 57 11.62 9.15 0.23
N ASN A 58 11.00 8.36 -0.65
CA ASN A 58 10.64 8.82 -2.00
C ASN A 58 9.50 9.85 -1.96
N LEU A 59 8.63 9.76 -0.96
CA LEU A 59 7.58 10.74 -0.69
C LEU A 59 8.05 11.95 0.13
N GLY A 60 9.34 12.00 0.49
CA GLY A 60 9.86 13.02 1.40
C GLY A 60 9.39 12.83 2.85
N ILE A 61 8.97 11.61 3.20
CA ILE A 61 8.59 11.22 4.56
C ILE A 61 9.80 10.57 5.22
N ASP A 62 10.19 11.05 6.39
CA ASP A 62 11.16 10.38 7.23
C ASP A 62 10.41 9.38 8.13
N PRO A 63 10.52 8.07 7.91
CA PRO A 63 9.70 7.09 8.59
C PRO A 63 9.99 6.96 10.09
N ILE A 64 11.11 7.52 10.56
CA ILE A 64 11.48 7.52 11.99
C ILE A 64 10.92 8.78 12.68
N LYS A 65 10.56 9.82 11.91
CA LYS A 65 10.03 11.08 12.44
C LYS A 65 8.52 11.11 12.29
N GLY A 66 7.83 10.99 13.40
CA GLY A 66 6.38 11.13 13.46
C GLY A 66 5.82 10.63 14.77
N ASP A 67 4.52 10.84 14.95
CA ASP A 67 3.79 10.25 16.05
C ASP A 67 3.52 8.79 15.75
N ARG A 68 3.78 7.93 16.73
CA ARG A 68 3.47 6.50 16.62
C ARG A 68 1.97 6.29 16.72
N VAL A 69 1.42 5.55 15.77
CA VAL A 69 0.00 5.19 15.76
C VAL A 69 -0.14 3.68 15.92
N LEU A 70 -1.04 3.28 16.81
CA LEU A 70 -1.40 1.87 16.97
C LEU A 70 -2.34 1.44 15.83
N VAL A 71 -1.86 0.53 14.97
CA VAL A 71 -2.68 -0.11 13.93
C VAL A 71 -3.03 -1.53 14.37
N ARG A 72 -4.31 -1.92 14.28
CA ARG A 72 -4.81 -3.26 14.62
C ARG A 72 -5.30 -3.96 13.37
N GLY A 73 -4.80 -5.17 13.12
CA GLY A 73 -5.23 -6.04 12.02
C GLY A 73 -5.74 -7.39 12.51
N VAL A 74 -6.17 -8.24 11.57
CA VAL A 74 -6.54 -9.63 11.87
C VAL A 74 -5.28 -10.39 12.29
N GLY A 75 -5.20 -10.73 13.59
CA GLY A 75 -4.06 -11.44 14.18
C GLY A 75 -3.47 -10.82 15.46
N ASP A 76 -4.08 -9.77 16.03
CA ASP A 76 -3.60 -9.07 17.24
C ASP A 76 -2.13 -8.61 17.19
N SER A 77 -1.56 -8.50 15.98
CA SER A 77 -0.25 -7.91 15.78
C SER A 77 -0.35 -6.40 15.93
N THR A 78 0.18 -5.92 17.05
CA THR A 78 0.38 -4.49 17.28
C THR A 78 1.58 -4.04 16.45
N TYR A 79 1.35 -3.28 15.39
CA TYR A 79 2.42 -2.63 14.65
C TYR A 79 2.67 -1.23 15.22
N PHE A 80 3.93 -0.97 15.59
CA PHE A 80 4.39 0.37 15.93
C PHE A 80 5.09 0.93 14.68
N GLY A 81 4.39 1.82 13.97
CA GLY A 81 5.05 2.77 13.07
C GLY A 81 5.83 3.80 13.88
#